data_AF-A0A538U4F9-F1
#
_entry.id   AF-A0A538U4F9-F1
#
_cell.length_a   1.000
_cell.length_b   1.000
_cell.length_c   1.000
_cell.angle_alpha   90.00
_cell.angle_beta   90.00
_cell.angle_gamma   90.00
#
_symmetry.space_group_name_H-M   'P 1'
#
loop_
_entity.id
_entity.type
_entity.pdbx_description
1 polymer ?
#
loop_
_entity_poly.entity_id
_entity_poly.type
_entity_poly.pdbx_seq_one_letter_code
_entity_poly.pdbx_strand_id
1 'polypeptide(L)'
;MPRITAAGLAACLIFEWVCPAARAHAQAAEPFQVVPVDAPAPHRHAWAYAGMLGGAALVGSSFFFAHRADEAYDRYLVSTDPSAIDRLYDRAVHNDHLSQVSLLGGEALIATGLYLRFIRRPAAARLSLAVQPSRCAVSLRF
;
A
#
# COMPACT_ATOMS: atom_id res chain seq x y z
N MET A 1 38.73 -19.44 -64.38
CA MET A 1 38.34 -20.18 -63.16
C MET A 1 37.62 -19.26 -62.13
N PRO A 2 36.33 -18.91 -62.30
CA PRO A 2 35.61 -18.12 -61.27
C PRO A 2 34.37 -18.81 -60.66
N ARG A 3 34.00 -20.02 -61.12
CA ARG A 3 32.76 -20.69 -60.68
C ARG A 3 32.87 -21.40 -59.32
N ILE A 4 34.09 -21.76 -58.90
CA ILE A 4 34.32 -22.52 -57.66
C ILE A 4 34.25 -21.60 -56.43
N THR A 5 34.64 -20.33 -56.57
CA THR A 5 34.60 -19.34 -55.47
C THR A 5 33.18 -18.88 -55.13
N ALA A 6 32.27 -18.82 -56.12
CA ALA A 6 30.87 -18.47 -55.90
C ALA A 6 30.10 -19.56 -55.14
N ALA A 7 30.41 -20.84 -55.36
CA ALA A 7 29.77 -21.95 -54.66
C ALA A 7 30.17 -22.01 -53.17
N GLY A 8 31.42 -21.67 -52.84
CA GLY A 8 31.88 -21.61 -51.44
C GLY A 8 31.23 -20.48 -50.64
N LEU A 9 31.04 -19.30 -51.24
CA LEU A 9 30.36 -18.17 -50.61
C LEU A 9 28.87 -18.42 -50.39
N ALA A 10 28.19 -19.07 -51.34
CA ALA A 10 26.79 -19.46 -51.20
C ALA A 10 26.60 -20.50 -50.07
N ALA A 11 27.52 -21.45 -49.92
CA ALA A 11 27.47 -22.45 -48.84
C ALA A 11 27.66 -21.82 -47.44
N CYS A 12 28.53 -20.80 -47.31
CA CYS A 12 28.73 -20.09 -46.04
C CYS A 12 27.49 -19.27 -45.62
N LEU A 13 26.81 -18.62 -46.57
CA LEU A 13 25.60 -17.84 -46.28
C LEU A 13 24.40 -18.72 -45.87
N ILE A 14 24.30 -19.94 -46.41
CA ILE A 14 23.27 -20.90 -46.02
C ILE A 14 23.54 -21.44 -44.60
N PHE A 15 24.80 -21.62 -44.22
CA PHE A 15 25.17 -22.12 -42.89
C PHE A 15 24.83 -21.11 -41.78
N GLU A 16 24.97 -19.79 -42.04
CA GLU A 16 24.55 -18.73 -41.12
C GLU A 16 23.03 -18.65 -40.94
N TRP A 17 22.25 -19.00 -41.98
CA TRP A 17 20.77 -18.96 -41.95
C TRP A 17 20.11 -20.22 -41.39
N VAL A 18 20.75 -21.38 -41.48
CA VAL A 18 20.23 -22.64 -40.92
C VAL A 18 20.52 -22.75 -39.41
N CYS A 19 21.62 -22.14 -38.94
CA CYS A 19 21.98 -22.10 -37.52
C CYS A 19 20.93 -21.46 -36.58
N PRO A 20 20.25 -20.34 -36.89
CA PRO A 20 19.26 -19.77 -35.99
C PRO A 20 18.03 -20.67 -35.81
N ALA A 21 17.55 -21.35 -36.86
CA ALA A 21 16.39 -22.24 -36.76
C ALA A 21 16.72 -23.51 -35.93
N ALA A 22 17.90 -24.10 -36.15
CA ALA A 22 18.38 -25.22 -35.35
C ALA A 22 18.63 -24.84 -33.88
N ARG A 23 19.14 -23.63 -33.63
CA ARG A 23 19.29 -23.07 -32.27
C ARG A 23 17.93 -22.80 -31.61
N ALA A 24 16.96 -22.28 -32.34
CA ALA A 24 15.60 -22.06 -31.84
C ALA A 24 14.89 -23.36 -31.46
N HIS A 25 15.05 -24.43 -32.26
CA HIS A 25 14.52 -25.75 -31.91
C HIS A 25 15.26 -26.41 -30.75
N ALA A 26 16.60 -26.30 -30.67
CA ALA A 26 17.36 -26.78 -29.52
C ALA A 26 17.06 -25.99 -28.23
N GLN A 27 16.70 -24.70 -28.35
CA GLN A 27 16.23 -23.87 -27.25
C GLN A 27 14.81 -24.24 -26.80
N ALA A 28 13.97 -24.74 -27.70
CA ALA A 28 12.60 -25.19 -27.42
C ALA A 28 12.51 -26.64 -26.90
N ALA A 29 13.57 -27.44 -27.04
CA ALA A 29 13.57 -28.86 -26.70
C ALA A 29 13.64 -29.15 -25.19
N GLU A 30 14.17 -28.21 -24.40
CA GLU A 30 14.31 -28.36 -22.95
C GLU A 30 13.25 -27.51 -22.22
N PRO A 31 12.54 -28.06 -21.22
CA PRO A 31 11.56 -27.32 -20.43
C PRO A 31 12.15 -26.02 -19.88
N PHE A 32 11.38 -24.92 -19.94
CA PHE A 32 11.79 -23.65 -19.34
C PHE A 32 12.00 -23.79 -17.84
N GLN A 33 13.03 -23.14 -17.30
CA GLN A 33 13.26 -23.07 -15.86
C GLN A 33 12.08 -22.32 -15.22
N VAL A 34 11.30 -23.03 -14.38
CA VAL A 34 10.24 -22.42 -13.59
C VAL A 34 10.90 -21.56 -12.52
N VAL A 35 10.87 -20.24 -12.69
CA VAL A 35 11.28 -19.30 -11.64
C VAL A 35 10.20 -19.35 -10.55
N PRO A 36 10.51 -19.78 -9.32
CA PRO A 36 9.53 -19.84 -8.27
C PRO A 36 9.03 -18.43 -7.95
N VAL A 37 7.72 -18.24 -7.99
CA VAL A 37 7.08 -17.02 -7.51
C VAL A 37 7.13 -17.07 -5.99
N ASP A 38 7.87 -16.14 -5.37
CA ASP A 38 7.89 -16.01 -3.91
C ASP A 38 6.46 -15.97 -3.36
N ALA A 39 6.17 -16.71 -2.29
CA ALA A 39 4.87 -16.66 -1.64
C ALA A 39 4.56 -15.21 -1.18
N PRO A 40 3.29 -14.75 -1.23
CA PRO A 40 2.92 -13.43 -0.70
C PRO A 40 3.47 -13.26 0.71
N ALA A 41 4.25 -12.21 0.94
CA ALA A 41 4.46 -11.76 2.29
C ALA A 41 3.07 -11.37 2.85
N PRO A 42 2.64 -11.90 4.01
CA PRO A 42 1.35 -11.56 4.57
C PRO A 42 1.30 -10.07 4.86
N HIS A 43 0.54 -9.32 4.06
CA HIS A 43 0.29 -7.90 4.30
C HIS A 43 -0.59 -7.76 5.54
N ARG A 44 0.04 -7.44 6.68
CA ARG A 44 -0.68 -7.17 7.93
C ARG A 44 -1.32 -5.79 7.88
N HIS A 45 -2.59 -5.74 7.51
CA HIS A 45 -3.44 -4.54 7.58
C HIS A 45 -3.90 -4.20 9.01
N ALA A 46 -3.33 -4.85 10.03
CA ALA A 46 -3.70 -4.66 11.43
C ALA A 46 -3.61 -3.19 11.85
N TRP A 47 -2.56 -2.47 11.44
CA TRP A 47 -2.39 -1.04 11.72
C TRP A 47 -3.44 -0.16 11.05
N ALA A 48 -3.86 -0.51 9.83
CA ALA A 48 -4.89 0.25 9.13
C ALA A 48 -6.25 0.11 9.83
N TYR A 49 -6.63 -1.12 10.20
CA TYR A 49 -7.87 -1.37 10.93
C TYR A 49 -7.83 -0.82 12.35
N ALA A 50 -6.69 -0.93 13.04
CA ALA A 50 -6.50 -0.32 14.36
C ALA A 50 -6.66 1.20 14.30
N GLY A 51 -6.09 1.86 13.28
CA GLY A 51 -6.28 3.30 13.05
C GLY A 51 -7.74 3.67 12.79
N MET A 52 -8.44 2.94 11.91
CA MET A 52 -9.86 3.19 11.63
C MET A 52 -10.76 2.99 12.85
N LEU A 53 -10.60 1.87 13.56
CA LEU A 53 -11.37 1.56 14.76
C LEU A 53 -11.09 2.55 15.89
N GLY A 54 -9.81 2.85 16.13
CA GLY A 54 -9.40 3.84 17.12
C GLY A 54 -9.93 5.23 16.79
N GLY A 55 -9.88 5.62 15.52
CA GLY A 55 -10.42 6.90 15.08
C GLY A 55 -11.94 6.99 15.21
N ALA A 56 -12.67 5.94 14.83
CA ALA A 56 -14.12 5.88 15.00
C ALA A 56 -14.53 5.94 16.48
N ALA A 57 -13.80 5.24 17.36
CA ALA A 57 -14.03 5.31 18.81
C ALA A 57 -13.78 6.73 19.35
N LEU A 58 -12.73 7.41 18.85
CA LEU A 58 -12.39 8.75 19.29
C LEU A 58 -13.41 9.79 18.82
N VAL A 59 -13.89 9.70 17.57
CA VAL A 59 -15.04 10.48 17.08
C VAL A 59 -16.28 10.20 17.92
N GLY A 60 -16.57 8.94 18.25
CA GLY A 60 -17.69 8.62 19.15
C GLY A 60 -17.55 9.29 20.52
N SER A 61 -16.34 9.31 21.07
CA SER A 61 -16.07 9.95 22.37
C SER A 61 -16.20 11.47 22.34
N SER A 62 -16.02 12.14 21.19
CA SER A 62 -16.17 13.60 21.11
C SER A 62 -17.60 14.03 21.44
N PHE A 63 -18.61 13.30 20.96
CA PHE A 63 -20.01 13.59 21.29
C PHE A 63 -20.31 13.47 22.79
N PHE A 64 -19.68 12.51 23.47
CA PHE A 64 -19.82 12.36 24.91
C PHE A 64 -19.22 13.58 25.65
N PHE A 65 -18.05 14.05 25.24
CA PHE A 65 -17.43 15.24 25.83
C PHE A 65 -18.22 16.51 25.49
N ALA A 66 -18.72 16.66 24.28
CA ALA A 66 -19.58 17.77 23.88
C ALA A 66 -20.83 17.82 24.78
N HIS A 67 -21.52 16.70 24.97
CA HIS A 67 -22.68 16.64 25.85
C HIS A 67 -22.35 17.02 27.30
N ARG A 68 -21.20 16.60 27.80
CA ARG A 68 -20.71 16.99 29.14
C ARG A 68 -20.32 18.47 29.22
N ALA A 69 -19.88 19.07 28.13
CA ALA A 69 -19.62 20.51 28.05
C ALA A 69 -20.95 21.28 28.12
N ASP A 70 -21.94 20.88 27.33
CA ASP A 70 -23.28 21.45 27.31
C ASP A 70 -23.93 21.38 28.70
N GLU A 71 -23.91 20.21 29.36
CA GLU A 71 -24.46 20.06 30.71
C GLU A 71 -23.79 20.99 31.73
N ALA A 72 -22.48 21.20 31.63
CA ALA A 72 -21.75 22.08 32.54
C ALA A 72 -22.08 23.55 32.26
N TYR A 73 -22.22 23.90 30.98
CA TYR A 73 -22.59 25.24 30.54
C TYR A 73 -24.02 25.61 30.93
N ASP A 74 -24.97 24.69 30.73
CA ASP A 74 -26.37 24.88 31.15
C ASP A 74 -26.47 25.12 32.66
N ARG A 75 -25.70 24.38 33.47
CA ARG A 75 -25.62 24.61 34.92
C ARG A 75 -24.98 25.94 35.27
N TYR A 76 -23.98 26.37 34.52
CA TYR A 76 -23.35 27.68 34.69
C TYR A 76 -24.38 28.80 34.49
N LEU A 77 -25.22 28.72 33.44
CA LEU A 77 -26.21 29.75 33.12
C LEU A 77 -27.28 29.96 34.20
N VAL A 78 -27.60 28.92 34.97
CA VAL A 78 -28.60 28.99 36.05
C VAL A 78 -27.99 29.12 37.45
N SER A 79 -26.66 29.02 37.57
CA SER A 79 -25.97 29.11 38.85
C SER A 79 -25.96 30.53 39.38
N THR A 80 -26.26 30.68 40.66
CA THR A 80 -26.21 31.96 41.39
C THR A 80 -25.09 32.00 42.44
N ASP A 81 -24.41 30.87 42.67
CA ASP A 81 -23.26 30.78 43.56
C ASP A 81 -21.98 31.23 42.81
N PRO A 82 -21.34 32.35 43.21
CA PRO A 82 -20.13 32.85 42.58
C PRO A 82 -18.98 31.82 42.57
N SER A 83 -18.89 30.97 43.59
CA SER A 83 -17.82 29.97 43.68
C SER A 83 -18.03 28.78 42.74
N ALA A 84 -19.28 28.52 42.34
CA ALA A 84 -19.62 27.44 41.41
C ALA A 84 -19.51 27.87 39.95
N ILE A 85 -19.76 29.15 39.65
CA ILE A 85 -19.76 29.72 38.29
C ILE A 85 -18.43 29.47 37.58
N ASP A 86 -17.30 29.85 38.18
CA ASP A 86 -15.98 29.68 37.56
C ASP A 86 -15.67 28.20 37.28
N ARG A 87 -15.96 27.31 38.25
CA ARG A 87 -15.72 25.87 38.11
C ARG A 87 -16.57 25.24 37.00
N LEU A 88 -17.81 25.69 36.84
CA LEU A 88 -18.71 25.18 35.80
C LEU A 88 -18.27 25.66 34.42
N TYR A 89 -17.86 26.92 34.30
CA TYR A 89 -17.32 27.47 33.07
C TYR A 89 -16.03 26.76 32.64
N ASP A 90 -15.06 26.62 33.55
CA ASP A 90 -13.80 25.93 33.26
C ASP A 90 -14.03 24.47 32.85
N ARG A 91 -14.99 23.80 33.50
CA ARG A 91 -15.35 22.43 33.15
C ARG A 91 -16.00 22.34 31.77
N ALA A 92 -16.87 23.29 31.42
CA ALA A 92 -17.47 23.34 30.10
C ALA A 92 -16.39 23.52 29.02
N VAL A 93 -15.50 24.49 29.19
CA VAL A 93 -14.38 24.76 28.28
C VAL A 93 -13.44 23.55 28.17
N HIS A 94 -13.09 22.92 29.28
CA HIS A 94 -12.23 21.73 29.25
C HIS A 94 -12.84 20.57 28.47
N ASN A 95 -14.12 20.27 28.69
CA ASN A 95 -14.82 19.23 27.96
C ASN A 95 -14.98 19.57 26.48
N ASP A 96 -15.21 20.83 26.13
CA ASP A 96 -15.28 21.27 24.74
C ASP A 96 -13.93 21.07 24.02
N HIS A 97 -12.81 21.43 24.66
CA HIS A 97 -11.48 21.13 24.11
C HIS A 97 -11.24 19.63 23.94
N LEU A 98 -11.63 18.80 24.91
CA LEU A 98 -11.52 17.34 24.78
C LEU A 98 -12.38 16.81 23.63
N SER A 99 -13.57 17.35 23.43
CA SER A 99 -14.43 17.03 22.29
C SER A 99 -13.73 17.35 20.97
N GLN A 100 -13.23 18.57 20.80
CA GLN A 100 -12.55 19.02 19.58
C GLN A 100 -11.31 18.18 19.27
N VAL A 101 -10.46 17.93 20.27
CA VAL A 101 -9.24 17.11 20.10
C VAL A 101 -9.61 15.67 19.73
N SER A 102 -10.65 15.12 20.35
CA SER A 102 -11.11 13.76 20.04
C SER A 102 -11.66 13.66 18.62
N LEU A 103 -12.45 14.65 18.19
CA LEU A 103 -13.00 14.69 16.84
C LEU A 103 -11.89 14.78 15.79
N LEU A 104 -11.01 15.78 15.90
CA LEU A 104 -9.91 16.00 14.96
C LEU A 104 -8.91 14.83 14.95
N GLY A 105 -8.55 14.33 16.13
CA GLY A 105 -7.68 13.16 16.26
C GLY A 105 -8.32 11.91 15.64
N GLY A 106 -9.63 11.76 15.79
CA GLY A 106 -10.37 10.62 15.27
C GLY A 106 -10.44 10.62 13.74
N GLU A 107 -10.75 11.77 13.15
CA GLU A 107 -10.73 11.97 11.69
C GLU A 107 -9.33 11.74 11.11
N ALA A 108 -8.28 12.26 11.77
CA ALA A 108 -6.90 12.05 11.35
C ALA A 108 -6.50 10.56 11.38
N LEU A 109 -6.93 9.81 12.40
CA LEU A 109 -6.69 8.37 12.50
C LEU A 109 -7.44 7.58 11.42
N ILE A 110 -8.70 7.91 11.15
CA ILE A 110 -9.48 7.30 10.06
C ILE A 110 -8.80 7.56 8.71
N ALA A 111 -8.45 8.82 8.43
CA ALA A 111 -7.74 9.21 7.22
C ALA A 111 -6.40 8.47 7.07
N THR A 112 -5.64 8.35 8.16
CA THR A 112 -4.38 7.59 8.19
C THR A 112 -4.62 6.10 7.93
N GLY A 113 -5.64 5.51 8.54
CA GLY A 113 -6.02 4.11 8.29
C GLY A 113 -6.40 3.86 6.84
N LEU A 114 -7.19 4.75 6.24
CA LEU A 114 -7.55 4.70 4.81
C LEU A 114 -6.31 4.84 3.92
N TYR A 115 -5.44 5.79 4.23
CA TYR A 115 -4.17 5.98 3.52
C TYR A 115 -3.31 4.71 3.56
N LEU A 116 -3.12 4.11 4.74
CA LEU A 116 -2.35 2.88 4.90
C LEU A 116 -3.01 1.68 4.20
N ARG A 117 -4.34 1.65 4.11
CA ARG A 117 -5.08 0.54 3.53
C ARG A 117 -5.10 0.56 2.01
N PHE A 118 -5.26 1.74 1.41
CA PHE A 118 -5.62 1.90 0.00
C PHE A 118 -4.63 2.74 -0.81
N ILE A 119 -3.95 3.71 -0.19
CA ILE A 119 -3.10 4.68 -0.91
C ILE A 119 -1.63 4.25 -0.86
N ARG A 120 -1.17 3.76 0.31
CA ARG A 120 0.18 3.24 0.47
C ARG A 120 0.30 1.95 -0.34
N ARG A 121 0.81 2.07 -1.58
CA ARG A 121 1.04 0.94 -2.48
C ARG A 121 1.86 -0.13 -1.74
N PRO A 122 1.46 -1.41 -1.82
CA PRO A 122 2.36 -2.50 -1.43
C PRO A 122 3.65 -2.35 -2.25
N ALA A 123 4.78 -2.60 -1.59
CA ALA A 123 6.12 -2.44 -2.19
C ALA A 123 6.15 -3.05 -3.60
N ALA A 124 6.72 -2.29 -4.54
CA ALA A 124 6.72 -2.52 -5.98
C ALA A 124 6.69 -4.00 -6.37
N ALA A 125 5.83 -4.33 -7.35
CA ALA A 125 5.83 -5.58 -8.09
C ALA A 125 7.26 -6.13 -8.19
N ARG A 126 7.57 -7.17 -7.42
CA ARG A 126 8.91 -7.77 -7.44
C ARG A 126 9.05 -8.48 -8.77
N LEU A 127 9.80 -7.86 -9.68
CA LEU A 127 10.14 -8.43 -10.96
C LEU A 127 11.36 -9.31 -10.75
N SER A 128 11.18 -10.62 -10.83
CA SER A 128 12.29 -11.58 -10.75
C SER A 128 12.65 -12.00 -12.17
N LEU A 129 13.87 -11.65 -12.58
CA LEU A 129 14.43 -11.90 -13.91
C LEU A 129 15.54 -12.96 -13.79
N ALA A 130 15.41 -14.06 -14.51
CA ALA A 130 16.49 -15.01 -14.71
C ALA A 130 17.01 -14.88 -16.16
N VAL A 131 18.23 -14.36 -16.32
CA VAL A 131 18.90 -14.21 -17.62
C VAL A 131 19.99 -15.26 -17.75
N GLN A 132 19.94 -16.04 -18.82
CA GLN A 132 21.01 -16.90 -19.29
C GLN A 132 21.48 -16.42 -20.68
N PRO A 133 22.71 -16.75 -21.12
CA PRO A 133 23.29 -16.26 -22.38
C PRO A 133 22.43 -16.50 -23.63
N SER A 134 21.49 -17.45 -23.57
CA SER A 134 20.60 -17.83 -24.66
C SER A 134 19.12 -17.90 -24.26
N ARG A 135 18.75 -17.52 -23.02
CA ARG A 135 17.36 -17.65 -22.50
C ARG A 135 17.01 -16.55 -21.49
N CYS A 136 15.76 -16.11 -21.49
CA CYS A 136 15.24 -15.15 -20.53
C CYS A 136 13.92 -15.68 -19.96
N ALA A 137 13.81 -15.74 -18.63
CA ALA A 137 12.56 -16.03 -17.92
C ALA A 137 12.20 -14.85 -17.02
N VAL A 138 10.97 -14.37 -17.15
CA VAL A 138 10.42 -13.25 -16.38
C VAL A 138 9.27 -13.79 -15.55
N SER A 139 9.29 -13.52 -14.24
CA SER A 139 8.10 -13.63 -13.41
C SER A 139 7.70 -12.23 -12.96
N LEU A 140 6.43 -11.90 -13.22
CA LEU A 140 5.82 -10.62 -12.90
C LEU A 140 4.68 -10.87 -11.91
N ARG A 141 4.66 -10.07 -10.85
CA ARG A 141 3.64 -10.16 -9.81
C ARG A 141 2.99 -8.80 -9.60
N PHE A 142 1.70 -8.71 -9.90
CA PHE A 142 0.86 -7.52 -9.73
C PHE A 142 0.19 -7.50 -8.36
#